data_AF-A0A9X5NXQ5-F1
#
_entry.id   AF-A0A9X5NXQ5-F1
#
_cell.length_a   1.000
_cell.length_b   1.000
_cell.length_c   1.000
_cell.angle_alpha   90.00
_cell.angle_beta   90.00
_cell.angle_gamma   90.00
#
_symmetry.space_group_name_H-M   'P 1'
#
loop_
_entity.id
_entity.type
_entity.pdbx_description
1 polymer ?
#
loop_
_entity_poly.entity_id
_entity_poly.type
_entity_poly.pdbx_seq_one_letter_code
_entity_poly.pdbx_strand_id
1 'polypeptide(L)'
;MKKLLFILLGLAGLNTYAADPTYDATKGALQNNSALCAYGYNSNCASPRQSRQQPTEIVNINVPSKYGAWATNLKTGISGGALNQNSRAAAEKEAIKTCEKGGRNAPCVVAAWVRNGCIAVAQGKSGNKWKAFPGVKEPGLAEAEALRKCQASGYSQCTIFAPEGCSMPQY
;
A
#
# COMPACT_ATOMS: atom_id res chain seq x y z
N MET A 1 -19.94 73.23 -67.48
CA MET A 1 -19.37 71.89 -67.77
C MET A 1 -18.45 71.45 -66.63
N LYS A 2 -18.94 70.67 -65.63
CA LYS A 2 -18.09 69.84 -64.72
C LYS A 2 -18.86 69.09 -63.60
N LYS A 3 -20.17 68.84 -63.71
CA LYS A 3 -20.96 68.29 -62.57
C LYS A 3 -21.55 66.89 -62.79
N LEU A 4 -21.10 66.18 -63.83
CA LEU A 4 -21.62 64.87 -64.23
C LEU A 4 -20.57 63.74 -64.13
N LEU A 5 -19.67 63.82 -63.14
CA LEU A 5 -18.62 62.80 -62.92
C LEU A 5 -18.69 62.10 -61.56
N PHE A 6 -19.68 62.40 -60.71
CA PHE A 6 -19.75 61.83 -59.35
C PHE A 6 -20.88 60.83 -59.12
N ILE A 7 -21.72 60.53 -60.12
CA ILE A 7 -22.91 59.67 -59.92
C ILE A 7 -22.68 58.21 -60.38
N LEU A 8 -21.54 57.89 -61.00
CA LEU A 8 -21.27 56.56 -61.57
C LEU A 8 -20.30 55.68 -60.76
N LEU A 9 -19.84 56.11 -59.57
CA LEU A 9 -18.89 55.35 -58.74
C LEU A 9 -19.50 54.68 -57.50
N GLY A 10 -20.83 54.72 -57.34
CA GLY A 10 -21.51 54.17 -56.14
C GLY A 10 -21.92 52.70 -56.21
N LEU A 11 -21.76 52.00 -57.34
CA LEU A 11 -22.27 50.64 -57.55
C LEU A 11 -21.19 49.55 -57.72
N ALA A 12 -19.92 49.86 -57.50
CA ALA A 12 -18.87 48.85 -57.41
C ALA A 12 -18.56 48.53 -55.94
N GLY A 13 -19.54 47.95 -55.24
CA GLY A 13 -19.29 47.28 -53.97
C GLY A 13 -18.52 45.99 -54.23
N LEU A 14 -17.20 46.10 -54.40
CA LEU A 14 -16.31 44.94 -54.40
C LEU A 14 -16.38 44.32 -53.00
N ASN A 15 -17.18 43.27 -52.83
CA ASN A 15 -17.04 42.33 -51.72
C ASN A 15 -15.71 41.58 -51.93
N THR A 16 -14.60 42.26 -51.62
CA THR A 16 -13.34 41.56 -51.39
C THR A 16 -13.51 40.81 -50.10
N TYR A 17 -13.98 39.57 -50.19
CA TYR A 17 -13.75 38.59 -49.14
C TYR A 17 -12.23 38.45 -49.06
N ALA A 18 -11.63 39.17 -48.11
CA ALA A 18 -10.27 38.91 -47.70
C ALA A 18 -10.24 37.44 -47.29
N ALA A 19 -9.65 36.58 -48.12
CA ALA A 19 -9.23 35.28 -47.67
C ALA A 19 -8.35 35.54 -46.45
N ASP A 20 -8.75 34.98 -45.30
CA ASP A 20 -7.93 35.02 -44.10
C ASP A 20 -6.53 34.56 -44.52
N PRO A 21 -5.45 35.35 -44.29
CA PRO A 21 -4.10 35.00 -44.74
C PRO A 21 -3.60 33.68 -44.15
N THR A 22 -4.37 33.08 -43.25
CA THR A 22 -4.13 31.77 -42.63
C THR A 22 -4.87 30.60 -43.30
N TYR A 23 -5.63 30.83 -44.38
CA TYR A 23 -6.37 29.78 -45.08
C TYR A 23 -5.43 28.80 -45.79
N ASP A 24 -5.33 27.61 -45.21
CA ASP A 24 -4.59 26.48 -45.75
C ASP A 24 -5.59 25.46 -46.33
N ALA A 25 -5.61 25.35 -47.66
CA ALA A 25 -6.53 24.46 -48.39
C ALA A 25 -6.28 22.96 -48.12
N THR A 26 -5.16 22.60 -47.48
CA THR A 26 -4.88 21.22 -47.05
C THR A 26 -5.54 20.88 -45.71
N LYS A 27 -6.13 21.86 -45.04
CA LYS A 27 -6.78 21.72 -43.73
C LYS A 27 -8.28 21.92 -43.84
N GLY A 28 -9.03 21.24 -42.97
CA GLY A 28 -10.49 21.42 -42.90
C GLY A 28 -10.88 22.84 -42.49
N ALA A 29 -12.10 23.25 -42.84
CA ALA A 29 -12.60 24.60 -42.59
C ALA A 29 -12.56 24.98 -41.09
N LEU A 30 -12.79 24.02 -40.20
CA LEU A 30 -12.74 24.22 -38.74
C LEU A 30 -11.32 24.52 -38.24
N GLN A 31 -10.32 23.88 -38.85
CA GLN A 31 -8.91 24.02 -38.52
C GLN A 31 -8.30 25.35 -38.99
N ASN A 32 -8.89 25.96 -40.02
CA ASN A 32 -8.48 27.26 -40.54
C ASN A 32 -9.07 28.44 -39.76
N ASN A 33 -10.03 28.21 -38.86
CA ASN A 33 -10.65 29.28 -38.09
C ASN A 33 -9.96 29.45 -36.72
N SER A 34 -9.12 30.48 -36.60
CA SER A 34 -8.40 30.81 -35.36
C SER A 34 -9.30 31.29 -34.22
N ALA A 35 -10.48 31.86 -34.49
CA ALA A 35 -11.43 32.25 -33.45
C ALA A 35 -12.00 31.03 -32.69
N LEU A 36 -12.04 29.86 -33.32
CA LEU A 36 -12.44 28.61 -32.68
C LEU A 36 -11.40 28.07 -31.68
N CYS A 37 -10.19 28.64 -31.65
CA CYS A 37 -9.19 28.33 -30.62
C CYS A 37 -9.71 28.68 -29.21
N ALA A 38 -10.39 29.82 -29.06
CA ALA A 38 -10.90 30.28 -27.77
C ALA A 38 -11.97 29.33 -27.19
N TYR A 39 -12.67 28.60 -28.07
CA TYR A 39 -13.72 27.67 -27.71
C TYR A 39 -13.27 26.20 -27.72
N GLY A 40 -12.00 25.93 -28.03
CA GLY A 40 -11.43 24.58 -28.07
C GLY A 40 -11.88 23.72 -29.27
N TYR A 41 -12.54 24.31 -30.27
CA TYR A 41 -13.05 23.60 -31.44
C TYR A 41 -12.07 23.55 -32.63
N ASN A 42 -10.91 24.19 -32.52
CA ASN A 42 -9.84 24.07 -33.51
C ASN A 42 -8.65 23.27 -32.92
N SER A 43 -8.43 22.08 -33.47
CA SER A 43 -7.40 21.13 -33.05
C SER A 43 -5.96 21.54 -33.37
N ASN A 44 -5.77 22.52 -34.27
CA ASN A 44 -4.47 22.99 -34.72
C ASN A 44 -3.97 24.19 -33.92
N CYS A 45 -4.80 24.76 -33.05
CA CYS A 45 -4.35 25.75 -32.10
C CYS A 45 -3.29 25.09 -31.22
N ALA A 46 -2.17 25.79 -31.01
CA ALA A 46 -1.22 25.43 -29.97
C ALA A 46 -1.99 25.44 -28.65
N SER A 47 -2.50 24.27 -28.24
CA SER A 47 -3.12 24.16 -26.94
C SER A 47 -2.02 24.53 -25.95
N PRO A 48 -2.25 25.47 -25.01
CA PRO A 48 -1.60 25.33 -23.73
C PRO A 48 -2.26 24.10 -23.11
N ARG A 49 -1.88 22.90 -23.58
CA ARG A 49 -1.92 21.70 -22.76
C ARG A 49 -0.87 21.96 -21.68
N GLN A 50 -1.18 22.87 -20.75
CA GLN A 50 -0.80 22.67 -19.37
C GLN A 50 -1.49 21.37 -19.00
N SER A 51 -0.80 20.26 -19.31
CA SER A 51 -0.72 19.15 -18.41
C SER A 51 -0.31 19.74 -17.07
N ARG A 52 -1.27 20.29 -16.32
CA ARG A 52 -1.19 20.42 -14.88
C ARG A 52 -1.21 18.98 -14.37
N GLN A 53 -0.06 18.32 -14.51
CA GLN A 53 0.34 17.32 -13.53
C GLN A 53 0.40 18.12 -12.24
N GLN A 54 -0.71 18.16 -11.49
CA GLN A 54 -0.60 18.54 -10.10
C GLN A 54 0.42 17.56 -9.51
N PRO A 55 1.49 18.06 -8.86
CA PRO A 55 2.38 17.17 -8.15
C PRO A 55 1.52 16.38 -7.17
N THR A 56 1.46 15.06 -7.32
CA THR A 56 0.88 14.22 -6.26
C THR A 56 1.70 14.49 -5.01
N GLU A 57 1.10 15.14 -4.01
CA GLU A 57 1.73 15.34 -2.72
C GLU A 57 1.93 13.97 -2.07
N ILE A 58 3.16 13.48 -2.07
CA ILE A 58 3.51 12.21 -1.43
C ILE A 58 3.58 12.48 0.07
N VAL A 59 2.48 12.18 0.78
CA VAL A 59 2.45 12.23 2.24
C VAL A 59 3.07 10.94 2.80
N ASN A 60 4.26 11.06 3.39
CA ASN A 60 4.91 9.94 4.06
C ASN A 60 4.31 9.73 5.46
N ILE A 61 3.42 8.75 5.60
CA ILE A 61 2.88 8.35 6.91
C ILE A 61 3.86 7.36 7.54
N ASN A 62 4.42 7.73 8.69
CA ASN A 62 5.19 6.79 9.49
C ASN A 62 4.25 5.90 10.30
N VAL A 63 4.24 4.61 9.98
CA VAL A 63 3.41 3.62 10.68
C VAL A 63 4.32 2.83 11.64
N PRO A 64 4.22 3.06 12.96
CA PRO A 64 5.09 2.42 13.93
C PRO A 64 4.93 0.91 13.91
N SER A 65 6.06 0.21 13.90
CA SER A 65 6.06 -1.26 13.90
C SER A 65 5.56 -1.83 15.21
N LYS A 66 4.96 -3.03 15.11
CA LYS A 66 4.42 -3.78 16.24
C LYS A 66 5.19 -5.07 16.44
N TYR A 67 5.31 -5.47 17.69
CA TYR A 67 6.12 -6.60 18.11
C TYR A 67 5.31 -7.59 18.94
N GLY A 68 5.59 -8.87 18.74
CA GLY A 68 5.03 -9.96 19.52
C GLY A 68 6.12 -10.88 20.04
N ALA A 69 5.86 -11.59 21.14
CA ALA A 69 6.76 -12.57 21.70
C ALA A 69 6.00 -13.71 22.39
N TRP A 70 6.69 -14.84 22.50
CA TRP A 70 6.21 -16.05 23.15
C TRP A 70 7.27 -16.54 24.14
N ALA A 71 6.86 -16.80 25.37
CA ALA A 71 7.70 -17.31 26.43
C ALA A 71 7.14 -18.61 27.01
N THR A 72 8.02 -19.49 27.49
CA THR A 72 7.63 -20.76 28.08
C THR A 72 8.51 -21.11 29.28
N ASN A 73 7.92 -21.79 30.25
CA ASN A 73 8.67 -22.50 31.26
C ASN A 73 9.07 -23.87 30.69
N LEU A 74 10.37 -24.16 30.65
CA LEU A 74 10.90 -25.39 30.05
C LEU A 74 10.62 -26.64 30.88
N LYS A 75 10.31 -26.50 32.18
CA LYS A 75 9.99 -27.62 33.08
C LYS A 75 8.51 -27.98 33.03
N THR A 76 7.63 -26.98 33.10
CA THR A 76 6.18 -27.20 33.20
C THR A 76 5.48 -27.22 31.84
N GLY A 77 6.09 -26.64 30.80
CA GLY A 77 5.47 -26.44 29.50
C GLY A 77 4.38 -25.36 29.48
N ILE A 78 4.11 -24.71 30.62
CA ILE A 78 3.19 -23.57 30.68
C ILE A 78 3.85 -22.39 29.96
N SER A 79 3.10 -21.78 29.06
CA SER A 79 3.58 -20.68 28.22
C SER A 79 2.67 -19.45 28.33
N GLY A 80 3.18 -18.34 27.81
CA GLY A 80 2.46 -17.07 27.69
C GLY A 80 3.02 -16.27 26.52
N GLY A 81 2.18 -15.41 25.94
CA GLY A 81 2.57 -14.56 24.82
C GLY A 81 2.12 -13.14 25.03
N ALA A 82 2.74 -12.23 24.29
CA ALA A 82 2.34 -10.83 24.18
C ALA A 82 2.36 -10.43 22.71
N LEU A 83 1.34 -9.68 22.28
CA LEU A 83 1.20 -9.16 20.92
C LEU A 83 1.07 -7.64 20.97
N ASN A 84 1.23 -7.01 19.81
CA ASN A 84 0.98 -5.57 19.59
C ASN A 84 1.79 -4.62 20.49
N GLN A 85 2.96 -5.05 20.96
CA GLN A 85 3.84 -4.21 21.75
C GLN A 85 4.62 -3.23 20.87
N ASN A 86 5.03 -2.11 21.47
CA ASN A 86 5.71 -1.01 20.77
C ASN A 86 7.21 -1.25 20.55
N SER A 87 7.79 -2.29 21.18
CA SER A 87 9.18 -2.68 20.98
C SER A 87 9.36 -4.18 21.25
N ARG A 88 10.46 -4.74 20.74
CA ARG A 88 10.85 -6.12 21.03
C ARG A 88 11.02 -6.36 22.54
N ALA A 89 11.70 -5.46 23.23
CA ALA A 89 11.92 -5.58 24.67
C ALA A 89 10.60 -5.56 25.47
N ALA A 90 9.63 -4.73 25.05
CA ALA A 90 8.31 -4.72 25.66
C ALA A 90 7.54 -6.03 25.39
N ALA A 91 7.61 -6.56 24.17
CA ALA A 91 7.05 -7.86 23.81
C ALA A 91 7.61 -9.00 24.67
N GLU A 92 8.94 -9.11 24.73
CA GLU A 92 9.64 -10.14 25.48
C GLU A 92 9.32 -10.06 26.99
N LYS A 93 9.35 -8.85 27.56
CA LYS A 93 9.02 -8.61 28.97
C LYS A 93 7.57 -9.00 29.30
N GLU A 94 6.60 -8.57 28.50
CA GLU A 94 5.20 -8.89 28.76
C GLU A 94 4.93 -10.39 28.56
N ALA A 95 5.53 -11.03 27.54
CA ALA A 95 5.39 -12.47 27.33
C ALA A 95 5.92 -13.29 28.52
N ILE A 96 7.09 -12.92 29.07
CA ILE A 96 7.63 -13.54 30.30
C ILE A 96 6.66 -13.34 31.46
N LYS A 97 6.21 -12.11 31.71
CA LYS A 97 5.28 -11.80 32.80
C LYS A 97 3.98 -12.61 32.69
N THR A 98 3.40 -12.71 31.49
CA THR A 98 2.21 -13.53 31.23
C THR A 98 2.48 -15.02 31.48
N CYS A 99 3.66 -15.51 31.08
CA CYS A 99 4.06 -16.89 31.31
C CYS A 99 4.26 -17.19 32.80
N GLU A 100 4.90 -16.30 33.57
CA GLU A 100 5.25 -16.53 34.97
C GLU A 100 4.05 -16.45 35.93
N LYS A 101 2.96 -15.79 35.53
CA LYS A 101 1.72 -15.65 36.32
C LYS A 101 1.99 -15.16 37.76
N GLY A 102 2.79 -14.11 37.89
CA GLY A 102 3.20 -13.56 39.19
C GLY A 102 4.19 -14.45 39.96
N GLY A 103 5.06 -15.18 39.25
CA GLY A 103 6.12 -16.01 39.82
C GLY A 103 5.75 -17.48 40.02
N ARG A 104 4.46 -17.84 39.95
CA ARG A 104 3.97 -19.23 40.14
C ARG A 104 4.51 -20.21 39.10
N ASN A 105 4.88 -19.71 37.92
CA ASN A 105 5.43 -20.49 36.82
C ASN A 105 6.82 -20.01 36.40
N ALA A 106 7.54 -19.31 37.29
CA ALA A 106 8.92 -18.91 37.02
C ALA A 106 9.90 -20.11 37.10
N PRO A 107 11.05 -20.06 36.40
CA PRO A 107 11.43 -19.04 35.41
C PRO A 107 10.85 -19.36 34.03
N CYS A 108 10.35 -18.32 33.34
CA CYS A 108 9.99 -18.42 31.92
C CYS A 108 11.08 -17.82 31.03
N VAL A 109 11.27 -18.40 29.86
CA VAL A 109 12.23 -17.91 28.85
C VAL A 109 11.53 -17.62 27.53
N VAL A 110 11.98 -16.59 26.81
CA VAL A 110 11.47 -16.27 25.47
C VAL A 110 11.90 -17.36 24.49
N ALA A 111 10.94 -17.95 23.78
CA ALA A 111 11.18 -18.96 22.76
C ALA A 111 10.99 -18.44 21.33
N ALA A 112 10.23 -17.36 21.13
CA ALA A 112 10.08 -16.71 19.84
C ALA A 112 9.67 -15.24 19.99
N TRP A 113 9.98 -14.43 18.97
CA TRP A 113 9.49 -13.06 18.82
C TRP A 113 9.31 -12.71 17.34
N VAL A 114 8.54 -11.67 17.07
CA VAL A 114 8.25 -11.18 15.71
C VAL A 114 8.14 -9.66 15.68
N ARG A 115 8.42 -9.06 14.53
CA ARG A 115 8.14 -7.66 14.18
C ARG A 115 7.26 -7.64 12.94
N ASN A 116 6.13 -6.95 12.98
CA ASN A 116 5.19 -6.83 11.85
C ASN A 116 4.84 -8.19 11.24
N GLY A 117 4.46 -9.15 12.10
CA GLY A 117 4.17 -10.51 11.69
C GLY A 117 3.47 -11.28 12.79
N CYS A 118 3.35 -12.58 12.59
CA CYS A 118 2.54 -13.46 13.42
C CYS A 118 3.35 -14.61 14.01
N ILE A 119 2.89 -15.09 15.16
CA ILE A 119 3.44 -16.23 15.87
C ILE A 119 2.32 -17.25 16.05
N ALA A 120 2.59 -18.50 15.73
CA ALA A 120 1.78 -19.65 16.14
C ALA A 120 2.69 -20.69 16.77
N VAL A 121 2.14 -21.62 17.54
CA VAL A 121 2.93 -22.66 18.20
C VAL A 121 2.28 -24.00 18.00
N ALA A 122 3.01 -24.91 17.37
CA ALA A 122 2.66 -26.32 17.33
C ALA A 122 3.30 -27.03 18.51
N GLN A 123 2.70 -28.13 18.96
CA GLN A 123 3.32 -29.07 19.88
C GLN A 123 3.42 -30.44 19.20
N GLY A 124 4.49 -31.16 19.50
CA GLY A 124 4.67 -32.54 19.05
C GLY A 124 5.09 -33.43 20.21
N LYS A 125 4.87 -34.73 20.05
CA LYS A 125 5.22 -35.77 21.02
C LYS A 125 6.40 -36.61 20.52
N SER A 126 7.39 -36.79 21.39
CA SER A 126 8.51 -37.72 21.21
C SER A 126 8.63 -38.58 22.46
N GLY A 127 8.31 -39.87 22.34
CA GLY A 127 8.12 -40.76 23.50
C GLY A 127 7.05 -40.19 24.44
N ASN A 128 7.40 -39.96 25.71
CA ASN A 128 6.51 -39.37 26.71
C ASN A 128 6.65 -37.85 26.86
N LYS A 129 7.43 -37.18 26.01
CA LYS A 129 7.73 -35.75 26.12
C LYS A 129 7.02 -34.96 25.03
N TRP A 130 6.38 -33.87 25.43
CA TRP A 130 5.86 -32.86 24.51
C TRP A 130 6.88 -31.74 24.32
N LYS A 131 6.98 -31.22 23.09
CA LYS A 131 7.82 -30.07 22.76
C LYS A 131 7.04 -29.07 21.92
N ALA A 132 7.20 -27.79 22.23
CA ALA A 132 6.63 -26.69 21.48
C ALA A 132 7.57 -26.25 20.33
N PHE A 133 6.98 -25.89 19.20
CA PHE A 133 7.63 -25.46 17.97
C PHE A 133 6.97 -24.17 17.48
N PRO A 134 7.57 -22.99 17.75
CA PRO A 134 7.02 -21.73 17.30
C PRO A 134 7.27 -21.52 15.79
N GLY A 135 6.20 -21.20 15.08
CA GLY A 135 6.22 -20.67 13.72
C GLY A 135 6.12 -19.15 13.76
N VAL A 136 7.00 -18.46 13.02
CA VAL A 136 7.03 -17.00 12.95
C VAL A 136 7.06 -16.60 11.48
N LYS A 137 5.96 -16.04 10.99
CA LYS A 137 5.75 -15.72 9.58
C LYS A 137 4.74 -14.59 9.39
N GLU A 138 4.53 -14.19 8.13
CA GLU A 138 3.43 -13.33 7.72
C GLU A 138 2.06 -13.93 8.09
N PRO A 139 0.99 -13.10 8.15
CA PRO A 139 -0.36 -13.59 8.43
C PRO A 139 -0.79 -14.76 7.54
N GLY A 140 -1.41 -15.76 8.15
CA GLY A 140 -1.90 -16.97 7.50
C GLY A 140 -0.84 -18.07 7.28
N LEU A 141 0.42 -17.83 7.65
CA LEU A 141 1.52 -18.78 7.41
C LEU A 141 2.18 -19.29 8.71
N ALA A 142 1.91 -18.70 9.87
CA ALA A 142 2.64 -19.04 11.09
C ALA A 142 2.31 -20.45 11.59
N GLU A 143 1.06 -20.89 11.49
CA GLU A 143 0.63 -22.24 11.89
C GLU A 143 1.25 -23.33 11.01
N ALA A 144 1.23 -23.13 9.69
CA ALA A 144 1.86 -24.04 8.74
C ALA A 144 3.36 -24.17 9.01
N GLU A 145 4.05 -23.06 9.28
CA GLU A 145 5.46 -23.08 9.64
C GLU A 145 5.71 -23.80 10.97
N ALA A 146 4.85 -23.60 11.97
CA ALA A 146 4.94 -24.28 13.26
C ALA A 146 4.81 -25.80 13.11
N LEU A 147 3.81 -26.27 12.36
CA LEU A 147 3.60 -27.69 12.05
C LEU A 147 4.76 -28.27 11.25
N ARG A 148 5.23 -27.56 10.22
CA ARG A 148 6.38 -27.96 9.41
C ARG A 148 7.63 -28.16 10.27
N LYS A 149 7.93 -27.22 11.17
CA LYS A 149 9.06 -27.34 12.11
C LYS A 149 8.92 -28.54 13.04
N CYS A 150 7.71 -28.79 13.54
CA CYS A 150 7.42 -29.95 14.39
C CYS A 150 7.68 -31.28 13.63
N GLN A 151 7.11 -31.41 12.43
CA GLN A 151 7.24 -32.60 11.59
C GLN A 151 8.69 -32.83 11.14
N ALA A 152 9.38 -31.78 10.69
CA ALA A 152 10.78 -31.84 10.29
C ALA A 152 11.72 -32.21 11.45
N SER A 153 11.29 -32.02 12.70
CA SER A 153 12.03 -32.43 13.89
C SER A 153 11.81 -33.91 14.26
N GLY A 154 11.01 -34.66 13.49
CA GLY A 154 10.72 -36.08 13.72
C GLY A 154 9.74 -36.35 14.87
N TYR A 155 9.00 -35.33 15.32
CA TYR A 155 7.98 -35.50 16.36
C TYR A 155 6.69 -36.04 15.75
N SER A 156 6.01 -36.90 16.50
CA SER A 156 4.69 -37.42 16.15
C SER A 156 3.59 -36.52 16.73
N GLN A 157 2.35 -36.66 16.26
CA GLN A 157 1.19 -35.92 16.81
C GLN A 157 1.39 -34.40 16.83
N CYS A 158 1.95 -33.85 15.74
CA CYS A 158 2.12 -32.40 15.59
C CYS A 158 0.75 -31.72 15.45
N THR A 159 0.36 -30.93 16.44
CA THR A 159 -0.91 -30.19 16.49
C THR A 159 -0.68 -28.75 16.90
N ILE A 160 -1.55 -27.83 16.48
CA ILE A 160 -1.51 -26.45 16.96
C ILE A 160 -1.88 -26.40 18.45
N PHE A 161 -0.98 -25.83 19.25
CA PHE A 161 -1.16 -25.59 20.68
C PHE A 161 -1.59 -24.15 20.95
N ALA A 162 -0.93 -23.19 20.29
CA ALA A 162 -1.33 -21.80 20.30
C ALA A 162 -1.62 -21.38 18.85
N PRO A 163 -2.86 -20.95 18.54
CA PRO A 163 -3.20 -20.49 17.21
C PRO A 163 -2.43 -19.21 16.85
N GLU A 164 -2.49 -18.85 15.58
CA GLU A 164 -1.82 -17.65 15.08
C GLU A 164 -2.27 -16.38 15.81
N GLY A 165 -1.29 -15.62 16.30
CA GLY A 165 -1.46 -14.29 16.86
C GLY A 165 -0.52 -13.29 16.18
N CYS A 166 -1.09 -12.20 15.67
CA CYS A 166 -0.36 -11.22 14.86
C CYS A 166 -0.06 -9.92 15.60
N SER A 167 1.10 -9.34 15.31
CA SER A 167 1.51 -7.99 15.71
C SER A 167 1.77 -7.17 14.47
N MET A 168 0.70 -6.57 13.94
CA MET A 168 0.74 -5.78 12.70
C MET A 168 0.55 -4.29 12.98
N PRO A 169 1.28 -3.41 12.29
CA PRO A 169 0.95 -1.99 12.28
C PRO A 169 -0.46 -1.77 11.71
N GLN A 170 -1.20 -0.82 12.26
CA GLN A 170 -2.51 -0.38 11.77
C GLN A 170 -2.40 1.07 11.28
N TYR A 171 -3.17 1.40 10.23
CA TYR A 171 -3.24 2.73 9.60
C TYR A 171 -4.60 3.36 9.87
#